data_AF-Q07T68-F1
#
_entry.id   AF-Q07T68-F1
#
_cell.length_a   1.000
_cell.length_b   1.000
_cell.length_c   1.000
_cell.angle_alpha   90.00
_cell.angle_beta   90.00
_cell.angle_gamma   90.00
#
_symmetry.space_group_name_H-M   'P 1'
#
loop_
_entity.id
_entity.type
_entity.pdbx_description
1 polymer ?
#
loop_
_entity_poly.entity_id
_entity_poly.type
_entity_poly.pdbx_seq_one_letter_code
_entity_poly.pdbx_strand_id
1 'polypeptide(L)' 'MTLSTQSNFSDPDAAYRLIVEAHRGLDDEASAALDAALVLILANHIGDLALLSEAVALAKRAVGARPPEKTAVGA' A
#
# COMPACT_ATOMS: atom_id res chain seq x y z
N MET A 1 -3.15 17.14 -10.05
CA MET A 1 -3.97 16.04 -10.63
C MET A 1 -4.97 15.59 -9.57
N THR A 2 -6.00 14.81 -9.91
CA THR A 2 -6.94 14.22 -8.92
C THR A 2 -6.49 12.82 -8.53
N LEU A 3 -6.62 12.45 -7.25
CA LEU A 3 -6.28 11.11 -6.79
C LEU A 3 -7.27 10.08 -7.35
N SER A 4 -6.76 8.98 -7.91
CA SER A 4 -7.56 7.84 -8.33
C SER A 4 -7.32 6.67 -7.39
N THR A 5 -8.39 6.05 -6.91
CA THR A 5 -8.35 4.79 -6.15
C THR A 5 -8.69 3.57 -7.00
N GLN A 6 -8.95 3.78 -8.30
CA GLN A 6 -9.14 2.71 -9.28
C GLN A 6 -7.82 2.41 -9.98
N SER A 7 -7.67 1.16 -10.45
CA SER A 7 -6.49 0.79 -11.24
C SER A 7 -6.42 1.63 -12.51
N ASN A 8 -5.27 2.28 -12.73
CA ASN A 8 -4.96 2.97 -13.98
C ASN A 8 -4.05 2.10 -14.90
N PHE A 9 -3.78 0.85 -14.51
CA PHE A 9 -2.98 -0.07 -15.32
C PHE A 9 -3.82 -0.65 -16.46
N SER A 10 -3.21 -0.79 -17.63
CA SER A 10 -3.80 -1.52 -18.76
C SER A 10 -3.98 -3.02 -18.45
N ASP A 11 -3.12 -3.57 -17.59
CA ASP A 11 -3.21 -4.93 -17.05
C ASP A 11 -3.11 -4.88 -15.51
N PRO A 12 -4.26 -4.78 -14.80
CA PRO A 12 -4.29 -4.76 -13.35
C PRO A 12 -3.73 -6.03 -12.70
N ASP A 13 -3.89 -7.19 -13.34
CA ASP A 13 -3.47 -8.48 -12.80
C ASP A 13 -1.94 -8.61 -12.85
N ALA A 14 -1.31 -8.15 -13.93
CA ALA A 14 0.15 -8.10 -14.03
C ALA A 14 0.75 -7.14 -12.99
N ALA A 15 0.14 -5.98 -12.79
CA ALA A 15 0.58 -5.01 -11.78
C ALA A 15 0.47 -5.60 -10.36
N TYR A 16 -0.66 -6.25 -10.04
CA TYR A 16 -0.84 -6.91 -8.75
C TYR A 16 0.18 -8.03 -8.53
N ARG A 17 0.40 -8.89 -9.55
CA ARG A 17 1.37 -9.99 -9.47
C ARG A 17 2.78 -9.49 -9.23
N LEU A 18 3.19 -8.38 -9.86
CA LEU A 18 4.51 -7.78 -9.65
C LEU A 18 4.71 -7.37 -8.19
N ILE A 19 3.68 -6.79 -7.57
CA ILE A 19 3.74 -6.43 -6.14
C ILE A 19 3.83 -7.70 -5.30
N VAL A 20 2.95 -8.68 -5.49
CA VAL A 20 2.95 -9.92 -4.68
C VAL A 20 4.29 -10.67 -4.77
N GLU A 21 4.85 -10.81 -5.97
CA GLU A 21 6.14 -11.49 -6.14
C GLU A 21 7.29 -10.72 -5.48
N ALA A 22 7.20 -9.40 -5.35
CA ALA A 22 8.23 -8.61 -4.66
C ALA A 22 8.33 -8.94 -3.16
N HIS A 23 7.24 -9.42 -2.55
CA HIS A 23 7.23 -9.85 -1.14
C HIS A 23 7.69 -11.30 -0.93
N ARG A 24 7.86 -12.07 -2.01
CA ARG A 24 8.12 -13.50 -1.90
C ARG A 24 9.47 -13.78 -1.22
N GLY A 25 9.42 -14.50 -0.10
CA GLY A 25 10.61 -14.86 0.68
C GLY A 25 11.11 -13.77 1.63
N LEU A 26 10.38 -12.66 1.76
CA LEU A 26 10.61 -11.67 2.81
C LEU A 26 9.89 -12.08 4.09
N ASP A 27 10.50 -11.76 5.23
CA ASP A 27 9.79 -11.77 6.51
C ASP A 27 8.93 -10.50 6.65
N ASP A 28 8.15 -10.42 7.74
CA ASP A 28 7.22 -9.32 7.95
C ASP A 28 7.93 -7.95 8.04
N GLU A 29 9.13 -7.90 8.62
CA GLU A 29 9.91 -6.67 8.76
C GLU A 29 10.45 -6.19 7.41
N ALA A 30 11.05 -7.09 6.63
CA ALA A 30 11.54 -6.79 5.29
C ALA A 30 10.41 -6.45 4.33
N SER A 31 9.26 -7.13 4.46
CA SER A 31 8.02 -6.83 3.74
C SER A 31 7.55 -5.39 4.01
N ALA A 32 7.50 -4.99 5.27
CA ALA A 32 7.12 -3.62 5.65
C ALA A 32 8.14 -2.58 5.17
N ALA A 33 9.45 -2.91 5.19
CA ALA A 33 10.49 -2.05 4.66
C ALA A 33 10.38 -1.85 3.13
N LEU A 34 10.04 -2.92 2.39
CA LEU A 34 9.75 -2.87 0.96
C LEU A 34 8.56 -1.94 0.66
N ASP A 35 7.45 -2.10 1.39
CA ASP A 35 6.28 -1.24 1.23
C ASP A 35 6.61 0.23 1.48
N ALA A 36 7.33 0.54 2.56
CA ALA A 36 7.73 1.91 2.89
C ALA A 36 8.62 2.53 1.79
N ALA A 37 9.59 1.75 1.27
CA ALA A 37 10.45 2.19 0.19
C ALA A 37 9.67 2.43 -1.11
N LEU A 38 8.77 1.52 -1.48
CA LEU A 38 7.93 1.64 -2.66
C LEU A 38 7.02 2.87 -2.59
N VAL A 39 6.36 3.10 -1.45
CA VAL A 39 5.54 4.29 -1.21
C VAL A 39 6.34 5.56 -1.40
N LEU A 40 7.56 5.64 -0.83
CA LEU A 40 8.40 6.83 -0.96
C LEU A 40 8.86 7.08 -2.40
N ILE A 41 9.26 6.03 -3.13
CA ILE A 41 9.65 6.12 -4.54
C ILE A 41 8.50 6.66 -5.39
N LEU A 42 7.29 6.10 -5.21
CA LEU A 42 6.11 6.53 -5.95
C LEU A 42 5.67 7.94 -5.57
N ALA A 43 5.73 8.31 -4.29
CA ALA A 43 5.45 9.67 -3.83
C ALA A 43 6.40 10.70 -4.47
N ASN A 44 7.69 10.38 -4.53
CA ASN A 44 8.70 11.22 -5.20
C ASN A 44 8.44 11.33 -6.70
N HIS A 45 8.01 10.24 -7.35
CA HIS A 45 7.65 10.26 -8.78
C HIS A 45 6.42 11.13 -9.06
N ILE A 46 5.42 11.12 -8.17
CA ILE A 46 4.22 11.96 -8.27
C ILE A 46 4.58 13.44 -8.09
N GLY A 47 5.40 13.77 -7.07
CA GLY A 47 5.88 15.14 -6.84
C GLY A 47 4.81 16.16 -6.40
N ASP A 48 3.63 15.71 -5.98
CA ASP A 48 2.49 16.55 -5.57
C ASP A 48 2.11 16.29 -4.10
N LEU A 49 2.42 17.26 -3.23
CA LEU A 49 2.18 17.18 -1.79
C LEU A 49 0.68 17.14 -1.43
N ALA A 50 -0.17 17.80 -2.21
CA ALA A 50 -1.61 17.78 -1.97
C ALA A 50 -2.18 16.39 -2.24
N LEU A 51 -1.76 15.77 -3.36
CA LEU A 51 -2.13 14.41 -3.71
C LEU A 51 -1.65 13.40 -2.68
N LEU A 52 -0.39 13.54 -2.22
CA LEU A 52 0.17 12.68 -1.18
C LEU A 52 -0.61 12.81 0.14
N SER A 53 -0.98 14.02 0.52
CA SER A 53 -1.77 14.28 1.74
C SER A 53 -3.14 13.62 1.68
N GLU A 54 -3.81 13.69 0.53
CA GLU A 54 -5.10 13.03 0.31
C GLU A 54 -4.98 11.50 0.38
N ALA A 55 -3.96 10.93 -0.25
CA ALA A 55 -3.67 9.49 -0.23
C ALA A 55 -3.42 8.98 1.19
N VAL A 56 -2.60 9.70 1.98
CA VAL A 56 -2.35 9.36 3.40
C VAL A 56 -3.65 9.40 4.21
N ALA A 57 -4.50 10.40 4.00
CA ALA A 57 -5.78 10.49 4.70
C ALA A 57 -6.70 9.31 4.36
N LEU A 58 -6.75 8.87 3.11
CA LEU A 58 -7.50 7.68 2.68
C LEU A 58 -6.93 6.40 3.28
N ALA A 59 -5.61 6.21 3.23
CA ALA A 59 -4.95 5.02 3.79
C ALA A 59 -5.23 4.88 5.30
N LYS A 60 -5.15 5.98 6.07
CA LYS A 60 -5.49 5.98 7.51
C LYS A 60 -6.93 5.55 7.77
N ARG A 61 -7.88 5.97 6.93
CA ARG A 61 -9.28 5.54 7.04
C ARG A 61 -9.44 4.05 6.73
N ALA A 62 -8.76 3.54 5.71
CA ALA A 62 -8.83 2.13 5.33
C ALA A 62 -8.32 1.20 6.44
N VAL A 63 -7.20 1.57 7.09
CA VAL A 63 -6.66 0.81 8.23
C VAL A 63 -7.56 0.93 9.46
N GLY A 64 -8.06 2.14 9.77
CA GLY A 64 -8.95 2.37 10.92
C GLY A 64 -10.35 1.76 10.79
N ALA A 65 -10.80 1.45 9.57
CA ALA A 65 -12.06 0.78 9.31
C ALA A 65 -11.97 -0.76 9.47
N ARG A 66 -10.76 -1.32 9.58
CA ARG A 66 -10.59 -2.75 9.85
C ARG A 66 -10.88 -3.00 11.34
N PRO A 67 -11.86 -3.85 11.70
CA PRO A 67 -12.07 -4.20 13.10
C PRO A 67 -10.78 -4.79 13.68
N PRO A 68 -10.46 -4.54 14.96
CA PRO A 68 -9.28 -5.11 15.59
C PRO A 68 -9.36 -6.63 15.46
N GLU A 69 -8.36 -7.21 14.81
CA GLU A 69 -8.18 -8.66 14.72
C GLU A 69 -8.12 -9.18 16.16
N LYS A 70 -9.17 -9.89 16.58
CA LYS A 70 -9.13 -10.59 17.87
C LYS A 70 -7.95 -11.53 17.81
N THR A 71 -6.91 -11.24 18.59
CA THR A 71 -5.81 -12.16 18.86
C THR A 71 -6.44 -13.46 19.34
N ALA A 72 -6.48 -14.47 18.48
CA ALA A 72 -6.78 -15.84 18.86
C ALA A 72 -5.58 -16.38 19.64
N VAL A 73 -5.40 -15.89 20.87
CA VAL A 73 -4.68 -16.63 21.90
C VAL A 73 -5.72 -17.46 22.62
N GLY A 74 -5.73 -18.75 22.29
CA GLY A 74 -6.66 -19.72 22.84
C GLY A 74 -6.25 -21.13 22.46
N ALA A 75 -5.31 -21.70 23.24
CA ALA A 75 -5.30 -23.06 23.79
C ALA A 75 -3.88 -23.39 24.27
#